data_AF-Q5R099-F1
#
_entry.id   AF-Q5R099-F1
#
_cell.length_a   1.000
_cell.length_b   1.000
_cell.length_c   1.000
_cell.angle_alpha   90.00
_cell.angle_beta   90.00
_cell.angle_gamma   90.00
#
_symmetry.space_group_name_H-M   'P 1'
#
loop_
_entity.id
_entity.type
_entity.pdbx_description
1 polymer ?
#
loop_
_entity_poly.entity_id
_entity_poly.type
_entity_poly.pdbx_seq_one_letter_code
_entity_poly.pdbx_strand_id
1 'polypeptide(L)' 'MSTASFDRSFDIQDSKSAVRLNEDLQSPRSVKVAKRDYANDDNKGVLLLKQRFSGSQQR' A
#
# COMPACT_ATOMS: atom_id res chain seq x y z
N MET A 1 24.55 -2.06 -2.23
CA MET A 1 23.79 -2.88 -1.26
C MET A 1 24.71 -3.14 -0.07
N SER A 2 24.47 -2.52 1.08
CA SER A 2 25.31 -2.74 2.27
C SER A 2 24.99 -4.12 2.84
N THR A 3 25.93 -5.06 2.73
CA THR A 3 25.83 -6.44 3.25
C THR A 3 26.12 -6.53 4.75
N ALA A 4 26.56 -5.44 5.39
CA ALA A 4 27.01 -5.44 6.78
C ALA A 4 25.87 -5.47 7.82
N SER A 5 24.61 -5.29 7.40
CA SER A 5 23.47 -5.17 8.33
C SER A 5 22.80 -6.50 8.69
N PHE A 6 23.24 -7.63 8.11
CA PHE A 6 22.64 -8.95 8.35
C PHE A 6 23.31 -9.77 9.46
N ASP A 7 24.48 -9.36 9.95
CA ASP A 7 25.19 -10.00 11.08
C ASP A 7 24.68 -9.53 12.46
N ARG A 8 23.50 -8.91 12.52
CA ARG A 8 22.85 -8.62 13.79
C ARG A 8 22.03 -9.83 14.19
N SER A 9 22.46 -10.54 15.23
CA SER A 9 21.62 -11.51 15.91
C SER A 9 20.41 -10.78 16.50
N PHE A 10 19.22 -11.08 15.99
CA PHE A 10 17.97 -10.57 16.56
C PHE A 10 17.61 -11.43 17.77
N ASP A 11 18.17 -11.08 18.93
CA ASP A 11 17.83 -11.73 20.19
C ASP A 11 16.46 -11.26 20.67
N ILE A 12 15.49 -12.17 20.65
CA ILE A 12 14.16 -11.91 21.18
C ILE A 12 14.25 -12.00 22.71
N GLN A 13 14.34 -10.85 23.37
CA GLN A 13 14.43 -10.76 24.84
C GLN A 13 13.14 -11.19 25.55
N ASP A 14 11.98 -11.10 24.88
CA ASP A 14 10.69 -11.47 25.43
C ASP A 14 10.09 -12.69 24.73
N SER A 15 10.15 -13.84 25.41
CA SER A 15 9.62 -15.11 24.91
C SER A 15 8.12 -15.06 24.63
N LYS A 16 7.35 -14.22 25.35
CA LYS A 16 5.92 -14.05 25.10
C LYS A 16 5.65 -13.40 23.75
N SER A 17 6.50 -12.46 23.37
CA SER A 17 6.43 -11.78 22.07
C SER A 17 6.79 -12.73 20.92
N ALA A 18 7.76 -13.65 21.10
CA ALA A 18 8.08 -14.69 20.11
C ALA A 18 6.88 -15.63 19.85
N VAL A 19 6.19 -16.05 20.92
CA VAL A 19 5.02 -16.93 20.80
C VAL A 19 3.88 -16.24 20.08
N ARG A 20 3.55 -14.99 20.45
CA ARG A 20 2.53 -14.19 19.76
C ARG A 20 2.85 -13.97 18.29
N LEU A 21 4.11 -13.69 17.96
CA LEU A 21 4.54 -13.51 16.57
C LEU A 21 4.35 -14.81 15.78
N ASN A 22 4.67 -15.97 16.36
CA ASN A 22 4.40 -17.26 15.71
C ASN A 22 2.90 -17.50 15.51
N GLU A 23 2.06 -17.18 16.49
CA GLU A 23 0.60 -17.28 16.37
C GLU A 23 0.05 -16.39 15.23
N ASP A 24 0.53 -15.14 15.16
CA ASP A 24 0.16 -14.19 14.11
C ASP A 24 0.62 -14.64 12.71
N LEU A 25 1.76 -15.35 12.62
CA LEU A 25 2.24 -15.93 11.36
C LEU A 25 1.42 -17.14 10.91
N GLN A 26 0.89 -17.94 11.84
CA GLN A 26 0.03 -19.08 11.50
C GLN A 26 -1.37 -18.65 11.06
N SER A 27 -1.83 -17.48 11.52
CA SER A 27 -3.13 -16.91 11.16
C SER A 27 -2.98 -15.45 10.71
N PRO A 28 -2.41 -15.22 9.53
CA PRO A 28 -2.17 -13.86 9.06
C PRO A 28 -3.49 -13.13 8.85
N ARG A 29 -3.53 -11.86 9.28
CA ARG A 29 -4.70 -11.00 9.04
C ARG A 29 -4.86 -10.78 7.53
N SER A 30 -5.97 -11.26 6.98
CA SER A 30 -6.33 -11.00 5.58
C SER A 30 -6.74 -9.54 5.41
N VAL A 31 -5.92 -8.76 4.73
CA VAL A 31 -6.24 -7.39 4.36
C VAL A 31 -6.64 -7.36 2.89
N LYS A 32 -7.87 -6.93 2.63
CA LYS A 32 -8.34 -6.70 1.25
C LYS A 32 -7.70 -5.43 0.72
N VAL A 33 -6.73 -5.57 -0.17
CA VAL A 33 -6.21 -4.44 -0.93
C VAL A 33 -7.13 -4.20 -2.12
N ALA A 34 -7.88 -3.10 -2.09
CA ALA A 34 -8.65 -2.67 -3.24
C ALA A 34 -7.66 -2.30 -4.36
N LYS A 35 -7.74 -3.01 -5.50
CA LYS A 35 -6.96 -2.62 -6.67
C LYS A 35 -7.52 -1.33 -7.22
N ARG A 36 -6.63 -0.39 -7.53
CA ARG A 36 -6.99 0.86 -8.18
C ARG A 36 -7.49 0.57 -9.60
N ASP A 37 -8.64 1.13 -9.95
CA ASP A 37 -9.21 1.02 -11.29
C ASP A 37 -8.73 2.19 -12.15
N TYR A 38 -7.62 1.96 -12.86
CA TYR A 38 -7.01 2.96 -13.73
C TYR A 38 -7.93 3.39 -14.87
N ALA A 39 -8.76 2.49 -15.41
CA ALA A 39 -9.65 2.81 -16.52
C ALA A 39 -10.76 3.79 -16.08
N ASN A 40 -11.31 3.60 -14.88
CA ASN A 40 -12.29 4.51 -14.32
C ASN A 40 -11.68 5.88 -13.96
N ASP A 41 -10.46 5.88 -13.40
CA ASP A 41 -9.74 7.11 -13.08
C ASP A 41 -9.41 7.93 -14.35
N ASP A 42 -8.98 7.27 -15.43
CA ASP A 42 -8.69 7.90 -16.71
C ASP A 42 -9.93 8.54 -17.33
N ASN A 43 -11.07 7.82 -17.33
CA ASN A 43 -12.35 8.34 -17.82
C ASN A 43 -12.81 9.58 -17.03
N LYS A 44 -12.66 9.55 -15.70
CA LYS A 44 -12.94 10.71 -14.84
C LYS A 44 -12.01 11.88 -15.17
N GLY A 45 -10.73 11.62 -15.38
CA GLY A 45 -9.74 12.63 -15.77
C GLY A 45 -10.12 13.32 -17.08
N VAL A 46 -10.47 12.55 -18.11
CA VAL A 46 -10.92 13.09 -19.40
C VAL A 46 -12.19 13.93 -19.25
N LEU A 47 -13.15 13.49 -18.43
CA LEU A 47 -14.41 14.22 -18.21
C LEU A 47 -14.15 15.57 -17.52
N LEU A 48 -13.31 15.59 -16.49
CA LEU A 48 -12.89 16.82 -15.80
C LEU A 48 -12.14 17.77 -16.73
N LEU A 49 -11.27 17.25 -17.59
CA LEU A 49 -10.57 18.05 -18.59
C LEU A 49 -11.56 18.69 -19.56
N LYS A 50 -12.52 17.92 -20.09
CA LYS A 50 -13.57 18.45 -20.97
C LYS A 50 -14.36 19.57 -20.29
N GLN A 51 -14.77 19.40 -19.03
CA GLN A 51 -15.48 20.43 -18.26
C GLN A 51 -14.66 21.71 -18.09
N ARG A 52 -13.34 21.57 -17.83
CA ARG A 52 -12.44 22.72 -17.68
C ARG A 52 -12.30 23.50 -18.98
N PHE A 53 -12.14 22.80 -20.11
CA PHE A 53 -11.96 23.43 -21.41
C PHE A 53 -13.25 23.97 -22.02
N SER A 54 -14.41 23.38 -21.72
CA SER A 54 -15.71 23.94 -22.13
C SER A 54 -16.02 25.26 -21.44
N GLY A 55 -15.59 25.44 -20.19
CA GLY A 55 -15.72 26.70 -19.46
C GLY A 55 -14.69 27.77 -19.87
N SER A 56 -13.53 27.38 -20.42
CA SER A 56 -12.50 28.32 -20.86
C SER A 56 -12.70 28.87 -22.28
N GLN A 57 -13.55 28.25 -23.10
CA GLN A 57 -13.90 28.75 -24.45
C GLN A 57 -15.00 29.81 -24.45
N GLN A 58 -15.63 30.09 -23.30
CA GLN A 58 -16.69 31.10 -23.15
C GLN A 58 -16.21 32.42 -22.54
N ARG A 59 -14.89 32.67 -22.50
CA ARG A 59 -14.30 33.94 -22.05
C ARG A 59 -13.47 34.57 -23.15
#